data_AF-A0A6G0VHS7-F1
#
_entry.id   AF-A0A6G0VHS7-F1
#
_cell.length_a   1.000
_cell.length_b   1.000
_cell.length_c   1.000
_cell.angle_alpha   90.00
_cell.angle_beta   90.00
_cell.angle_gamma   90.00
#
_symmetry.space_group_name_H-M   'P 1'
#
loop_
_entity.id
_entity.type
_entity.pdbx_description
1 polymer ?
#
loop_
_entity_poly.entity_id
_entity_poly.type
_entity_poly.pdbx_seq_one_letter_code
_entity_poly.pdbx_strand_id
1 'polypeptide(L)'
;MNFLGIIEIVSCTAESLYNYICNFMDEIHLDISNVIGIGTDGANNLCGKFNSLFTRLKQKSPNLQIVKCICHSLNNAVSKASEQFPCTIDYLCREIYNWFHISTTRRDEYKKLFELLNSGYGVKKQFHQFHQLSGTRWLARSFVVNTILEHWLELKTHFALVVKKEKCYTARTLNEMLQDNNNYMYLIIIKPILLQLNCLNLTFQKNFVDVSKSYDDICSLFIFLAKKIMKRVVVVAGFESMYNKINDNSVYLNTNNCDIGIGYNQASLNINLSSENKTYVETRAFNFIKELLQEIKKRLPDNLEFFKKLQLFSPAQCLNQLNTPFIDLPFINIFLNQSDLVLVETQWDKLSTVTWKMYLNEN
;
A
#
# COMPACT_ATOMS: atom_id res chain seq x y z
N MET A 1 3.91 14.66 18.06
CA MET A 1 3.87 13.33 18.69
C MET A 1 5.02 13.27 19.67
N ASN A 2 4.75 13.01 20.94
CA ASN A 2 5.80 12.80 21.95
C ASN A 2 6.03 11.30 22.09
N PHE A 3 7.29 10.89 22.01
CA PHE A 3 7.68 9.52 22.30
C PHE A 3 7.60 9.28 23.82
N LEU A 4 6.85 8.27 24.25
CA LEU A 4 6.62 8.01 25.68
C LEU A 4 7.63 7.02 26.28
N GLY A 5 8.00 5.95 25.57
CA GLY A 5 8.95 4.96 26.07
C GLY A 5 9.00 3.67 25.25
N ILE A 6 9.98 2.81 25.58
CA ILE A 6 10.09 1.42 25.11
C ILE A 6 9.90 0.52 26.32
N ILE A 7 8.99 -0.45 26.22
CA ILE A 7 8.75 -1.45 27.26
C ILE A 7 9.34 -2.77 26.78
N GLU A 8 10.25 -3.34 27.55
CA GLU A 8 10.73 -4.71 27.32
C GLU A 8 9.68 -5.70 27.81
N ILE A 9 9.28 -6.63 26.94
CA ILE A 9 8.22 -7.61 27.22
C ILE A 9 8.78 -9.03 27.09
N VAL A 10 8.35 -9.91 27.99
CA VAL A 10 8.75 -11.33 27.98
C VAL A 10 7.66 -12.21 27.34
N SER A 11 6.41 -11.75 27.35
CA SER A 11 5.25 -12.46 26.79
C SER A 11 4.42 -11.53 25.92
N CYS A 12 3.88 -12.07 24.82
CA CYS A 12 3.08 -11.34 23.83
C CYS A 12 1.60 -11.77 23.85
N THR A 13 1.10 -12.32 24.96
CA THR A 13 -0.33 -12.63 25.10
C THR A 13 -1.14 -11.33 25.25
N ALA A 14 -2.42 -11.36 24.88
CA ALA A 14 -3.32 -10.21 25.03
C ALA A 14 -3.34 -9.65 26.47
N GLU A 15 -3.29 -10.53 27.46
CA GLU A 15 -3.29 -10.18 28.89
C GLU A 15 -1.97 -9.58 29.36
N SER A 16 -0.85 -10.21 29.00
CA SER A 16 0.47 -9.68 29.37
C SER A 16 0.70 -8.30 28.78
N LEU A 17 0.38 -8.10 27.49
CA LEU A 17 0.47 -6.81 26.82
C LEU A 17 -0.41 -5.74 27.50
N TYR A 18 -1.62 -6.10 27.90
CA TYR A 18 -2.51 -5.19 28.64
C TYR A 18 -1.89 -4.77 29.98
N ASN A 19 -1.39 -5.73 30.76
CA ASN A 19 -0.76 -5.45 32.06
C ASN A 19 0.49 -4.57 31.92
N TYR A 20 1.35 -4.86 30.93
CA TYR A 20 2.54 -4.04 30.65
C TYR A 20 2.17 -2.60 30.31
N ILE A 21 1.14 -2.38 29.49
CA ILE A 21 0.68 -1.04 29.12
C ILE A 21 0.06 -0.32 30.31
N CYS A 22 -0.76 -0.98 31.12
CA CYS A 22 -1.33 -0.37 32.33
C CYS A 22 -0.24 0.05 33.31
N ASN A 23 0.70 -0.83 33.63
CA ASN A 23 1.80 -0.51 34.54
C ASN A 23 2.62 0.67 34.03
N PHE A 24 2.97 0.67 32.74
CA PHE A 24 3.73 1.77 32.15
C PHE A 24 2.96 3.11 32.18
N MET A 25 1.66 3.08 31.91
CA MET A 25 0.80 4.28 31.98
C MET A 25 0.71 4.83 33.41
N ASP A 26 0.61 3.94 34.42
CA ASP A 26 0.61 4.32 35.83
C ASP A 26 1.97 4.93 36.25
N GLU A 27 3.08 4.37 35.79
CA GLU A 27 4.44 4.87 36.03
C GLU A 27 4.65 6.30 35.50
N ILE A 28 4.06 6.62 34.34
CA ILE A 28 4.11 7.97 33.75
C ILE A 28 2.93 8.85 34.15
N HIS A 29 2.10 8.39 35.10
CA HIS A 29 0.94 9.10 35.64
C HIS A 29 -0.11 9.50 34.60
N LEU A 30 -0.34 8.64 33.59
CA LEU A 30 -1.41 8.80 32.62
C LEU A 30 -2.53 7.79 32.86
N ASP A 31 -3.76 8.27 32.96
CA ASP A 31 -4.92 7.39 33.10
C ASP A 31 -5.24 6.69 31.76
N ILE A 32 -5.27 5.35 31.79
CA ILE A 32 -5.64 4.51 30.65
C ILE A 32 -7.05 4.81 30.13
N SER A 33 -7.95 5.30 30.99
CA SER A 33 -9.33 5.66 30.62
C SER A 33 -9.36 6.77 29.55
N ASN A 34 -8.34 7.63 29.51
CA ASN A 34 -8.19 8.71 28.54
C ASN A 34 -7.67 8.24 27.17
N VAL A 35 -7.33 6.96 27.01
CA VAL A 35 -6.90 6.44 25.71
C VAL A 35 -8.08 6.33 24.75
N ILE A 36 -8.08 7.18 23.72
CA ILE A 36 -9.13 7.24 22.69
C ILE A 36 -8.89 6.33 21.49
N GLY A 37 -7.65 5.89 21.28
CA GLY A 37 -7.34 4.97 20.19
C GLY A 37 -6.00 4.26 20.31
N ILE A 38 -5.87 3.13 19.62
CA ILE A 38 -4.65 2.32 19.55
C ILE A 38 -4.28 1.97 18.11
N GLY A 39 -3.03 2.24 17.74
CA GLY A 39 -2.41 1.83 16.47
C GLY A 39 -1.65 0.52 16.61
N THR A 40 -1.95 -0.51 15.79
CA THR A 40 -1.28 -1.84 15.88
C THR A 40 -1.02 -2.44 14.50
N ASP A 41 -0.14 -3.44 14.39
CA ASP A 41 0.11 -4.17 13.14
C ASP A 41 -1.04 -5.09 12.69
N GLY A 42 -2.06 -5.29 13.54
CA GLY A 42 -3.22 -6.12 13.23
C GLY A 42 -3.06 -7.60 13.59
N ALA A 43 -2.08 -7.98 14.40
CA ALA A 43 -1.97 -9.35 14.91
C ALA A 43 -3.15 -9.74 15.83
N ASN A 44 -3.49 -11.04 15.86
CA ASN A 44 -4.68 -11.54 16.58
C ASN A 44 -4.65 -11.26 18.10
N ASN A 45 -3.48 -11.33 18.73
CA ASN A 45 -3.28 -10.97 20.13
C ASN A 45 -3.50 -9.46 20.40
N LEU A 46 -3.35 -8.61 19.38
CA LEU A 46 -3.51 -7.15 19.48
C LEU A 46 -4.93 -6.68 19.13
N CYS A 47 -5.52 -7.25 18.08
CA CYS A 47 -6.80 -6.79 17.52
C CYS A 47 -7.87 -7.88 17.31
N GLY A 48 -7.66 -9.09 17.82
CA GLY A 48 -8.62 -10.18 17.72
C GLY A 48 -9.97 -9.84 18.36
N LYS A 49 -11.05 -10.39 17.79
CA LYS A 49 -12.44 -10.05 18.16
C LYS A 49 -12.84 -10.49 19.57
N PHE A 50 -12.23 -11.56 20.10
CA PHE A 50 -12.66 -12.19 21.36
C PHE A 50 -11.70 -11.97 22.52
N ASN A 51 -10.39 -12.10 22.29
CA ASN A 51 -9.37 -11.90 23.31
C ASN A 51 -8.14 -11.27 22.68
N SER A 52 -8.02 -9.97 22.87
CA SER A 52 -6.93 -9.14 22.37
C SER A 52 -6.67 -7.95 23.28
N LEU A 53 -5.49 -7.34 23.14
CA LEU A 53 -5.16 -6.08 23.80
C LEU A 53 -6.28 -5.04 23.60
N PHE A 54 -6.75 -4.88 22.37
CA PHE A 54 -7.84 -3.95 22.06
C PHE A 54 -9.13 -4.27 22.82
N THR A 55 -9.58 -5.53 22.83
CA THR A 55 -10.82 -5.90 23.55
C THR A 55 -10.72 -5.63 25.05
N ARG A 56 -9.53 -5.80 25.64
CA ARG A 56 -9.28 -5.55 27.06
C ARG A 56 -9.24 -4.06 27.38
N LEU A 57 -8.50 -3.27 26.59
CA LEU A 57 -8.50 -1.81 26.74
C LEU A 57 -9.89 -1.20 26.53
N LYS A 58 -10.68 -1.75 25.60
CA LYS A 58 -12.04 -1.28 25.33
C LYS A 58 -13.01 -1.50 26.50
N GLN A 59 -12.73 -2.43 27.42
CA GLN A 59 -13.50 -2.59 28.66
C GLN A 59 -13.30 -1.41 29.62
N LYS A 60 -12.11 -0.78 29.58
CA LYS A 60 -11.79 0.42 30.38
C LYS A 60 -12.18 1.72 29.67
N SER A 61 -12.01 1.75 28.36
CA SER A 61 -12.31 2.91 27.51
C SER A 61 -13.31 2.51 26.42
N PRO A 62 -14.64 2.63 26.67
CA PRO A 62 -15.67 2.17 25.74
C PRO A 62 -15.59 2.78 24.34
N ASN A 63 -15.12 4.04 24.26
CA ASN A 63 -14.97 4.81 23.02
C ASN A 63 -13.67 4.52 22.26
N LEU A 64 -12.84 3.60 22.74
CA LEU A 64 -11.55 3.26 22.15
C LEU A 64 -11.69 2.81 20.68
N GLN A 65 -10.95 3.49 19.82
CA GLN A 65 -10.82 3.17 18.40
C GLN A 65 -9.59 2.34 18.11
N ILE A 66 -9.68 1.47 17.13
CA ILE A 66 -8.52 0.73 16.62
C ILE A 66 -8.10 1.27 15.26
N VAL A 67 -6.80 1.44 15.09
CA VAL A 67 -6.17 1.76 13.82
C VAL A 67 -5.21 0.62 13.48
N LYS A 68 -5.62 -0.24 12.54
CA LYS A 68 -4.71 -1.28 12.03
C LYS A 68 -3.72 -0.63 11.06
N CYS A 69 -2.48 -1.10 11.07
CA CYS A 69 -1.42 -0.60 10.22
C CYS A 69 -1.80 -0.82 8.74
N ILE A 70 -2.16 0.26 8.05
CA ILE A 70 -2.53 0.22 6.63
C ILE A 70 -1.38 -0.33 5.79
N CYS A 71 -0.14 0.03 6.10
CA CYS A 71 1.06 -0.46 5.44
C CYS A 71 1.14 -2.00 5.50
N HIS A 72 0.97 -2.58 6.69
CA HIS A 72 0.97 -4.03 6.89
C HIS A 72 -0.24 -4.70 6.20
N SER A 73 -1.41 -4.09 6.30
CA SER A 73 -2.63 -4.55 5.64
C SER A 73 -2.48 -4.61 4.11
N LEU A 74 -1.97 -3.54 3.49
CA LEU A 74 -1.71 -3.48 2.05
C LEU A 74 -0.65 -4.50 1.64
N ASN A 75 0.43 -4.62 2.41
CA ASN A 75 1.47 -5.62 2.16
C ASN A 75 0.90 -7.04 2.09
N ASN A 76 0.08 -7.41 3.08
CA ASN A 76 -0.55 -8.72 3.13
C ASN A 76 -1.56 -8.91 2.00
N ALA A 77 -2.33 -7.88 1.66
CA ALA A 77 -3.30 -7.95 0.57
C ALA A 77 -2.63 -8.20 -0.79
N VAL A 78 -1.54 -7.50 -1.07
CA VAL A 78 -0.81 -7.65 -2.34
C VAL A 78 -0.05 -8.98 -2.38
N SER A 79 0.54 -9.41 -1.26
CA SER A 79 1.17 -10.72 -1.16
C SER A 79 0.17 -11.86 -1.42
N LYS A 80 -1.08 -11.74 -0.96
CA LYS A 80 -2.11 -12.75 -1.24
C LYS A 80 -2.57 -12.69 -2.68
N ALA A 81 -2.82 -11.48 -3.20
CA ALA A 81 -3.19 -11.29 -4.60
C ALA A 81 -2.12 -11.81 -5.58
N SER A 82 -0.83 -11.68 -5.25
CA SER A 82 0.26 -12.13 -6.12
C SER A 82 0.30 -13.63 -6.37
N GLU A 83 -0.36 -14.44 -5.54
CA GLU A 83 -0.53 -15.88 -5.80
C GLU A 83 -1.32 -16.16 -7.11
N GLN A 84 -2.04 -15.16 -7.63
CA GLN A 84 -2.72 -15.25 -8.93
C GLN A 84 -1.73 -15.21 -10.11
N PHE A 85 -0.50 -14.72 -9.91
CA PHE A 85 0.55 -14.75 -10.93
C PHE A 85 1.41 -16.01 -10.81
N PRO A 86 2.08 -16.42 -11.91
CA PRO A 86 3.03 -17.53 -11.86
C PRO A 86 4.17 -17.24 -10.87
N CYS A 87 4.59 -18.27 -10.10
CA CYS A 87 5.72 -18.19 -9.18
C CYS A 87 7.06 -17.85 -9.88
N THR A 88 7.11 -18.03 -11.21
CA THR A 88 8.24 -17.62 -12.05
C THR A 88 8.52 -16.13 -11.96
N ILE A 89 7.53 -15.26 -11.75
CA ILE A 89 7.75 -13.82 -11.65
C ILE A 89 8.56 -13.46 -10.40
N ASP A 90 8.21 -14.08 -9.27
CA ASP A 90 8.93 -13.93 -8.01
C ASP A 90 10.35 -14.46 -8.09
N TYR A 91 10.51 -15.63 -8.71
CA TYR A 91 11.82 -16.22 -8.97
C TYR A 91 12.68 -15.30 -9.85
N LEU A 92 12.14 -14.78 -10.96
CA LEU A 92 12.84 -13.87 -11.86
C LEU A 92 13.35 -12.64 -11.12
N CYS A 93 12.47 -12.00 -10.34
CA CYS A 93 12.82 -10.81 -9.57
C CYS A 93 13.93 -11.08 -8.54
N ARG A 94 13.86 -12.23 -7.85
CA ARG A 94 14.86 -12.63 -6.84
C ARG A 94 16.21 -12.98 -7.46
N GLU A 95 16.19 -13.81 -8.50
CA GLU A 95 17.41 -14.38 -9.06
C GLU A 95 18.20 -13.37 -9.91
N ILE A 96 17.54 -12.38 -10.51
CA ILE A 96 18.26 -11.24 -11.12
C ILE A 96 19.09 -10.51 -10.07
N TYR A 97 18.51 -10.21 -8.89
CA TYR A 97 19.26 -9.60 -7.80
C TYR A 97 20.43 -10.49 -7.34
N ASN A 98 20.16 -11.76 -7.04
CA ASN A 98 21.17 -12.70 -6.56
C ASN A 98 22.34 -12.83 -7.53
N TRP A 99 22.06 -12.90 -8.84
CA TRP A 99 23.06 -13.01 -9.89
C TRP A 99 24.12 -11.91 -9.83
N PHE A 100 23.69 -10.65 -9.65
CA PHE A 100 24.58 -9.50 -9.56
C PHE A 100 25.07 -9.21 -8.13
N HIS A 101 24.36 -9.69 -7.12
CA HIS A 101 24.76 -9.54 -5.73
C HIS A 101 26.01 -10.37 -5.42
N ILE A 102 26.04 -11.63 -5.87
CA ILE A 102 27.07 -12.62 -5.53
C ILE A 102 28.43 -12.33 -6.20
N SER A 103 28.46 -11.60 -7.31
CA SER A 103 29.70 -11.34 -8.06
C SER A 103 29.83 -9.86 -8.45
N THR A 104 30.87 -9.22 -7.92
CA THR A 104 31.27 -7.86 -8.31
C THR A 104 31.68 -7.79 -9.77
N THR A 105 32.37 -8.82 -10.28
CA THR A 105 32.76 -8.94 -11.69
C THR A 105 31.54 -8.94 -12.61
N ARG A 106 30.54 -9.80 -12.35
CA ARG A 106 29.30 -9.84 -13.15
C ARG A 106 28.56 -8.50 -13.14
N ARG A 107 28.60 -7.79 -12.01
CA ARG A 107 27.98 -6.47 -11.87
C ARG A 107 28.70 -5.41 -12.70
N ASP A 108 30.03 -5.41 -12.69
CA ASP A 108 30.85 -4.48 -13.47
C ASP A 108 30.71 -4.73 -14.98
N GLU A 109 30.77 -5.99 -15.41
CA GLU A 109 30.55 -6.39 -16.81
C GLU A 109 29.16 -5.97 -17.30
N TYR A 110 28.13 -6.20 -16.49
CA TYR A 110 26.78 -5.79 -16.82
C TYR A 110 26.63 -4.26 -16.90
N LYS A 111 27.26 -3.52 -15.98
CA LYS A 111 27.23 -2.05 -16.00
C LYS A 111 27.88 -1.51 -17.28
N LYS A 112 29.03 -2.05 -17.70
CA LYS A 112 29.69 -1.69 -18.96
C LYS A 112 28.80 -2.00 -20.18
N LEU A 113 28.15 -3.17 -20.19
CA LEU A 113 27.19 -3.53 -21.24
C LEU A 113 26.01 -2.55 -21.28
N PHE A 114 25.45 -2.22 -20.11
CA PHE A 114 24.34 -1.28 -19.99
C PHE A 114 24.74 0.10 -20.54
N GLU A 115 25.90 0.61 -20.15
CA GLU A 115 26.41 1.90 -20.61
C GLU A 115 26.65 1.90 -22.12
N LEU A 116 27.21 0.83 -22.68
CA LEU A 116 27.43 0.68 -24.13
C LEU A 116 26.12 0.64 -24.92
N LEU A 117 25.10 -0.09 -24.45
CA LEU A 117 23.80 -0.16 -25.12
C LEU A 117 23.04 1.17 -25.07
N ASN A 118 23.34 2.01 -24.08
CA ASN A 118 22.65 3.27 -23.82
C ASN A 118 23.52 4.52 -24.12
N SER A 119 24.67 4.37 -24.79
CA SER A 119 25.59 5.48 -25.08
C SER A 119 25.21 6.32 -26.32
N GLY A 120 24.11 5.98 -27.01
CA GLY A 120 23.67 6.67 -28.23
C GLY A 120 23.10 8.08 -28.00
N TYR A 121 22.84 8.81 -29.09
CA TYR A 121 22.29 10.18 -29.10
C TYR A 121 20.81 10.30 -28.64
N GLY A 122 20.22 9.21 -28.12
CA GLY A 122 18.83 9.18 -27.64
C GLY A 122 18.68 9.55 -26.17
N VAL A 123 17.50 9.23 -25.60
CA VAL A 123 17.25 9.37 -24.16
C VAL A 123 18.23 8.48 -23.39
N LYS A 124 19.16 9.11 -22.66
CA LYS A 124 20.12 8.38 -21.82
C LYS A 124 19.38 7.72 -20.67
N LYS A 125 19.32 6.38 -20.67
CA LYS A 125 18.87 5.64 -19.49
C LYS A 125 19.90 5.78 -18.37
N GLN A 126 19.41 6.02 -17.16
CA GLN A 126 20.24 5.98 -15.96
C GLN A 126 20.35 4.53 -15.48
N PHE A 127 21.55 4.11 -15.09
CA PHE A 127 21.75 2.82 -14.45
C PHE A 127 21.19 2.82 -13.03
N HIS A 128 20.24 1.92 -12.74
CA HIS A 128 19.73 1.70 -11.40
C HIS A 128 20.27 0.39 -10.83
N GLN A 129 20.62 0.39 -9.53
CA GLN A 129 21.04 -0.83 -8.85
C GLN A 129 19.85 -1.75 -8.61
N PHE A 130 20.08 -3.07 -8.69
CA PHE A 130 19.07 -4.06 -8.33
C PHE A 130 18.87 -4.10 -6.82
N HIS A 131 17.62 -4.14 -6.40
CA HIS A 131 17.22 -4.16 -5.00
C HIS A 131 16.87 -5.59 -4.57
N GLN A 132 17.21 -5.94 -3.33
CA GLN A 132 16.82 -7.21 -2.75
C GLN A 132 15.31 -7.25 -2.53
N LEU A 133 14.68 -8.38 -2.85
CA LEU A 133 13.31 -8.63 -2.41
C LEU A 133 13.29 -8.82 -0.90
N SER A 134 12.57 -7.95 -0.21
CA SER A 134 12.20 -8.18 1.19
C SER A 134 11.05 -9.19 1.24
N GLY A 135 11.22 -10.27 2.01
CA GLY A 135 10.15 -11.26 2.22
C GLY A 135 8.91 -10.68 2.91
N THR A 136 9.06 -9.59 3.67
CA THR A 136 7.99 -8.95 4.45
C THR A 136 7.52 -7.60 3.92
N ARG A 137 8.18 -7.03 2.91
CA ARG A 137 7.82 -5.73 2.31
C ARG A 137 7.61 -5.86 0.81
N TRP A 138 6.45 -6.37 0.42
CA TRP A 138 5.96 -6.46 -0.95
C TRP A 138 6.06 -5.13 -1.71
N LEU A 139 5.99 -4.00 -1.02
CA LEU A 139 6.06 -2.68 -1.65
C LEU A 139 7.47 -2.35 -2.17
N ALA A 140 8.51 -2.99 -1.63
CA ALA A 140 9.86 -2.96 -2.23
C ALA A 140 9.89 -3.59 -3.64
N ARG A 141 8.91 -4.44 -3.99
CA ARG A 141 8.78 -5.01 -5.34
C ARG A 141 8.43 -3.97 -6.39
N SER A 142 7.84 -2.84 -6.00
CA SER A 142 7.59 -1.74 -6.92
C SER A 142 8.90 -1.28 -7.57
N PHE A 143 9.94 -1.07 -6.76
CA PHE A 143 11.28 -0.69 -7.24
C PHE A 143 11.93 -1.80 -8.06
N VAL A 144 11.85 -3.06 -7.60
CA VAL A 144 12.43 -4.21 -8.31
C VAL A 144 11.81 -4.40 -9.70
N VAL A 145 10.48 -4.43 -9.77
CA VAL A 145 9.74 -4.54 -11.04
C VAL A 145 10.05 -3.36 -11.95
N ASN A 146 10.12 -2.14 -11.40
CA ASN A 146 10.47 -0.96 -12.17
C ASN A 146 11.87 -1.08 -12.79
N THR A 147 12.89 -1.40 -11.99
CA THR A 147 14.27 -1.56 -12.46
C THR A 147 14.39 -2.68 -13.50
N ILE A 148 13.76 -3.84 -13.28
CA ILE A 148 13.80 -4.96 -14.23
C ILE A 148 13.19 -4.57 -15.58
N LEU A 149 12.06 -3.86 -15.59
CA LEU A 149 11.42 -3.39 -16.82
C LEU A 149 12.25 -2.32 -17.53
N GLU A 150 12.84 -1.37 -16.80
CA GLU A 150 13.73 -0.35 -17.38
C GLU A 150 14.97 -0.97 -18.04
N HIS A 151 15.49 -2.02 -17.42
CA HIS A 151 16.67 -2.76 -17.84
C HIS A 151 16.35 -3.98 -18.74
N TRP A 152 15.10 -4.14 -19.20
CA TRP A 152 14.65 -5.40 -19.80
C TRP A 152 15.47 -5.82 -21.01
N LEU A 153 15.75 -4.88 -21.92
CA LEU A 153 16.56 -5.13 -23.13
C LEU A 153 18.01 -5.47 -22.77
N GLU A 154 18.58 -4.75 -21.81
CA GLU A 154 19.95 -4.89 -21.36
C GLU A 154 20.14 -6.23 -20.64
N LEU A 155 19.19 -6.62 -19.79
CA LEU A 155 19.14 -7.93 -19.14
C LEU A 155 19.03 -9.06 -20.16
N LYS A 156 18.12 -8.94 -21.14
CA LYS A 156 18.01 -9.91 -22.24
C LYS A 156 19.32 -10.09 -22.99
N THR A 157 19.97 -8.98 -23.35
CA THR A 157 21.26 -8.99 -24.05
C THR A 157 22.35 -9.62 -23.19
N HIS A 158 22.42 -9.25 -21.91
CA HIS A 158 23.39 -9.78 -20.96
C HIS A 158 23.31 -11.29 -20.86
N PHE A 159 22.13 -11.83 -20.53
CA PHE A 159 21.97 -13.27 -20.35
C PHE A 159 22.13 -14.05 -21.66
N ALA A 160 21.74 -13.48 -22.81
CA ALA A 160 21.99 -14.08 -24.12
C ALA A 160 23.49 -14.20 -24.46
N LEU A 161 24.33 -13.30 -23.95
CA LEU A 161 25.79 -13.39 -24.08
C LEU A 161 26.39 -14.37 -23.06
N VAL A 162 25.94 -14.34 -21.81
CA VAL A 162 26.44 -15.21 -20.75
C VAL A 162 26.21 -16.69 -21.10
N VAL A 163 25.04 -17.07 -21.59
CA VAL A 163 24.75 -18.48 -21.93
C VAL A 163 25.62 -19.04 -23.05
N LYS A 164 26.20 -18.18 -23.89
CA LYS A 164 27.17 -18.57 -24.93
C LYS A 164 28.58 -18.76 -24.37
N LYS A 165 28.93 -18.07 -23.29
CA LYS A 165 30.26 -18.08 -22.67
C LYS A 165 30.38 -19.10 -21.53
N GLU A 166 29.34 -19.24 -20.72
CA GLU A 166 29.36 -20.01 -19.48
C GLU A 166 28.31 -21.13 -19.48
N LYS A 167 28.71 -22.33 -19.03
CA LYS A 167 27.77 -23.43 -18.75
C LYS A 167 27.13 -23.26 -17.37
N CYS A 168 26.30 -22.23 -17.20
CA CYS A 168 25.60 -21.95 -15.94
C CYS A 168 24.08 -22.20 -16.06
N TYR A 169 23.51 -23.03 -15.17
CA TYR A 169 22.07 -23.31 -15.17
C TYR A 169 21.24 -22.05 -14.88
N THR A 170 21.58 -21.31 -13.84
CA THR A 170 20.88 -20.06 -13.47
C THR A 170 20.87 -19.05 -14.61
N ALA A 171 21.97 -18.90 -15.36
CA ALA A 171 22.03 -18.01 -16.52
C ALA A 171 21.09 -18.46 -17.65
N ARG A 172 21.03 -19.78 -17.92
CA ARG A 172 20.10 -20.33 -18.93
C ARG A 172 18.65 -20.10 -18.53
N THR A 173 18.29 -20.41 -17.29
CA THR A 173 16.95 -20.18 -16.77
C THR A 173 16.57 -18.71 -16.84
N LEU A 174 17.43 -17.78 -16.38
CA LEU A 174 17.16 -16.35 -16.46
C LEU A 174 17.04 -15.86 -17.92
N ASN A 175 17.87 -16.38 -18.83
CA ASN A 175 17.75 -16.08 -20.25
C ASN A 175 16.38 -16.53 -20.81
N GLU A 176 15.98 -17.77 -20.56
CA GLU A 176 14.68 -18.31 -21.01
C GLU A 176 13.50 -17.47 -20.47
N MET A 177 13.54 -17.12 -19.18
CA MET A 177 12.48 -16.32 -18.56
C MET A 177 12.38 -14.89 -19.11
N LEU A 178 13.51 -14.27 -19.49
CA LEU A 178 13.54 -12.95 -20.12
C LEU A 178 13.16 -12.99 -21.61
N GLN A 179 13.27 -14.16 -22.25
CA GLN A 179 12.76 -14.37 -23.61
C GLN A 179 11.27 -14.71 -23.63
N ASP A 180 10.70 -15.20 -22.52
CA ASP A 180 9.27 -15.43 -22.39
C ASP A 180 8.50 -14.11 -22.30
N ASN A 181 7.74 -13.84 -23.36
CA ASN A 181 6.90 -12.66 -23.50
C ASN A 181 5.79 -12.59 -22.44
N ASN A 182 5.32 -13.71 -21.92
CA ASN A 182 4.30 -13.72 -20.87
C ASN A 182 4.84 -13.08 -19.58
N ASN A 183 6.09 -13.38 -19.21
CA ASN A 183 6.73 -12.79 -18.03
C ASN A 183 6.85 -11.27 -18.16
N TYR A 184 7.23 -10.79 -19.34
CA TYR A 184 7.27 -9.36 -19.62
C TYR A 184 5.90 -8.69 -19.46
N MET A 185 4.84 -9.31 -20.00
CA MET A 185 3.49 -8.79 -19.88
C MET A 185 3.01 -8.72 -18.43
N TYR A 186 3.25 -9.76 -17.63
CA TYR A 186 2.89 -9.74 -16.20
C TYR A 186 3.56 -8.57 -15.46
N LEU A 187 4.85 -8.33 -15.72
CA LEU A 187 5.57 -7.22 -15.09
C LEU A 187 5.01 -5.86 -15.53
N ILE A 188 4.69 -5.67 -16.82
CA ILE A 188 4.07 -4.43 -17.31
C ILE A 188 2.75 -4.14 -16.61
N ILE A 189 1.91 -5.17 -16.46
CA ILE A 189 0.59 -5.05 -15.84
C ILE A 189 0.71 -4.69 -14.36
N ILE A 190 1.63 -5.35 -13.63
CA ILE A 190 1.74 -5.19 -12.18
C ILE A 190 2.45 -3.88 -11.80
N LYS A 191 3.36 -3.36 -12.66
CA LYS A 191 4.12 -2.12 -12.41
C LYS A 191 3.26 -0.94 -11.93
N PRO A 192 2.23 -0.47 -12.67
CA PRO A 192 1.43 0.68 -12.24
C PRO A 192 0.65 0.41 -10.95
N ILE A 193 0.24 -0.84 -10.72
CA ILE A 193 -0.49 -1.23 -9.51
C ILE A 193 0.44 -1.15 -8.29
N LEU A 194 1.63 -1.74 -8.38
CA LEU A 194 2.63 -1.68 -7.31
C LEU A 194 3.10 -0.25 -7.02
N LEU A 195 3.22 0.60 -8.06
CA LEU A 195 3.54 2.02 -7.88
C LEU A 195 2.47 2.72 -7.04
N GLN A 196 1.19 2.56 -7.36
CA GLN A 196 0.10 3.18 -6.59
C GLN A 196 0.05 2.69 -5.14
N LEU A 197 0.22 1.38 -4.93
CA LEU A 197 0.30 0.79 -3.59
C LEU A 197 1.48 1.35 -2.79
N ASN A 198 2.65 1.49 -3.44
CA ASN A 198 3.85 2.02 -2.79
C ASN A 198 3.70 3.51 -2.45
N CYS A 199 3.11 4.32 -3.35
CA CYS A 199 2.78 5.71 -3.07
C CYS A 199 1.91 5.85 -1.82
N LEU A 200 0.85 5.06 -1.71
CA LEU A 200 -0.03 5.07 -0.55
C LEU A 200 0.71 4.71 0.73
N ASN A 201 1.50 3.64 0.70
CA ASN A 201 2.30 3.22 1.84
C ASN A 201 3.33 4.25 2.28
N LEU A 202 4.02 4.92 1.34
CA LEU A 202 4.93 6.01 1.68
C LEU A 202 4.21 7.18 2.35
N THR A 203 2.96 7.48 1.95
CA THR A 203 2.14 8.49 2.65
C THR A 203 1.88 8.10 4.10
N PHE A 204 1.54 6.83 4.37
CA PHE A 204 1.30 6.33 5.73
C PHE A 204 2.57 6.12 6.57
N GLN A 205 3.75 6.16 5.98
CA GLN A 205 5.05 6.05 6.68
C GLN A 205 5.66 7.41 7.04
N LYS A 206 5.05 8.52 6.63
CA LYS A 206 5.54 9.86 6.98
C LYS A 206 5.42 10.10 8.49
N ASN A 207 6.35 10.87 9.04
CA ASN A 207 6.33 11.29 10.46
C ASN A 207 5.03 12.01 10.84
N PHE A 208 4.42 12.70 9.87
CA PHE A 208 3.12 13.34 10.01
C PHE A 208 2.21 12.84 8.90
N VAL A 209 1.32 11.91 9.24
CA VAL A 209 0.26 11.44 8.35
C VAL A 209 -0.94 12.36 8.51
N ASP A 210 -1.43 12.88 7.40
CA ASP A 210 -2.71 13.59 7.37
C ASP A 210 -3.84 12.55 7.49
N VAL A 211 -4.29 12.31 8.73
CA VAL A 211 -5.34 11.34 9.05
C VAL A 211 -6.65 11.70 8.31
N SER A 212 -6.87 12.99 8.04
CA SER A 212 -8.04 13.47 7.32
C SER A 212 -8.02 13.13 5.82
N LYS A 213 -6.84 12.94 5.22
CA LYS A 213 -6.70 12.48 3.82
C LYS A 213 -6.55 10.98 3.67
N SER A 214 -6.19 10.30 4.75
CA SER A 214 -5.93 8.86 4.77
C SER A 214 -7.12 8.04 4.25
N TYR A 215 -8.35 8.45 4.54
CA TYR A 215 -9.56 7.82 4.02
C TYR A 215 -9.67 7.99 2.49
N ASP A 216 -9.50 9.21 1.99
CA ASP A 216 -9.58 9.51 0.56
C ASP A 216 -8.50 8.80 -0.24
N ASP A 217 -7.29 8.69 0.30
CA ASP A 217 -6.18 8.01 -0.35
C ASP A 217 -6.46 6.50 -0.51
N ILE A 218 -7.06 5.86 0.51
CA ILE A 218 -7.53 4.47 0.45
C ILE A 218 -8.67 4.32 -0.57
N CYS A 219 -9.67 5.20 -0.52
CA CYS A 219 -10.79 5.18 -1.47
C CYS A 219 -10.28 5.36 -2.90
N SER A 220 -9.30 6.23 -3.12
CA SER A 220 -8.68 6.49 -4.41
C SER A 220 -7.96 5.27 -4.96
N LEU A 221 -7.19 4.55 -4.13
CA LEU A 221 -6.59 3.27 -4.51
C LEU A 221 -7.67 2.24 -4.90
N PHE A 222 -8.72 2.14 -4.10
CA PHE A 222 -9.82 1.21 -4.36
C PHE A 222 -10.52 1.52 -5.68
N ILE A 223 -10.83 2.80 -5.93
CA ILE A 223 -11.40 3.29 -7.19
C ILE A 223 -10.45 3.02 -8.37
N PHE A 224 -9.14 3.27 -8.20
CA PHE A 224 -8.14 3.01 -9.22
C PHE A 224 -8.14 1.54 -9.67
N LEU A 225 -8.18 0.60 -8.71
CA LEU A 225 -8.25 -0.84 -9.00
C LEU A 225 -9.60 -1.23 -9.59
N ALA A 226 -10.71 -0.75 -9.02
CA ALA A 226 -12.05 -1.06 -9.48
C ALA A 226 -12.31 -0.58 -10.91
N LYS A 227 -11.82 0.61 -11.29
CA LYS A 227 -11.90 1.14 -12.66
C LYS A 227 -11.35 0.19 -13.73
N LYS A 228 -10.42 -0.69 -13.35
CA LYS A 228 -9.79 -1.63 -14.28
C LYS A 228 -10.68 -2.82 -14.64
N ILE A 229 -11.53 -3.27 -13.72
CA ILE A 229 -12.23 -4.55 -13.86
C ILE A 229 -13.73 -4.50 -13.56
N MET A 230 -14.25 -3.42 -12.99
CA MET A 230 -15.67 -3.26 -12.66
C MET A 230 -16.41 -2.43 -13.71
N LYS A 231 -17.71 -2.70 -13.86
CA LYS A 231 -18.60 -1.94 -14.76
C LYS A 231 -18.66 -0.47 -14.33
N ARG A 232 -18.67 0.43 -15.32
CA ARG A 232 -18.70 1.90 -15.11
C ARG A 232 -19.85 2.36 -14.20
N VAL A 233 -21.03 1.76 -14.32
CA VAL A 233 -22.21 2.07 -13.49
C VAL A 233 -21.93 1.87 -11.99
N VAL A 234 -21.13 0.88 -11.62
CA VAL A 234 -20.78 0.59 -10.23
C VAL A 234 -19.71 1.55 -9.72
N VAL A 235 -18.73 1.87 -10.56
CA VAL A 235 -17.66 2.81 -10.23
C VAL A 235 -18.19 4.24 -10.01
N VAL A 236 -19.10 4.70 -10.87
CA VAL A 236 -19.72 6.04 -10.77
C VAL A 236 -20.60 6.16 -9.53
N ALA A 237 -21.21 5.06 -9.07
CA ALA A 237 -21.98 5.03 -7.83
C ALA A 237 -21.12 5.19 -6.56
N GLY A 238 -19.79 5.24 -6.68
CA GLY A 238 -18.88 5.59 -5.58
C GLY A 238 -18.37 4.40 -4.77
N PHE A 239 -17.47 4.72 -3.82
CA PHE A 239 -16.74 3.76 -3.00
C PHE A 239 -17.65 2.75 -2.28
N GLU A 240 -18.70 3.22 -1.60
CA GLU A 240 -19.60 2.38 -0.81
C GLU A 240 -20.32 1.33 -1.68
N SER A 241 -20.75 1.72 -2.89
CA SER A 241 -21.37 0.79 -3.87
C SER A 241 -20.41 -0.32 -4.29
N MET A 242 -19.16 0.04 -4.63
CA MET A 242 -18.14 -0.95 -5.02
C MET A 242 -17.75 -1.84 -3.83
N TYR A 243 -17.58 -1.25 -2.64
CA TYR A 243 -17.22 -1.95 -1.41
C TYR A 243 -18.25 -3.03 -1.05
N ASN A 244 -19.53 -2.70 -1.16
CA ASN A 244 -20.62 -3.63 -0.82
C ASN A 244 -20.79 -4.73 -1.88
N LYS A 245 -20.70 -4.38 -3.18
CA LYS A 245 -20.96 -5.31 -4.29
C LYS A 245 -19.75 -6.11 -4.75
N ILE A 246 -18.58 -5.97 -4.13
CA ILE A 246 -17.35 -6.66 -4.55
C ILE A 246 -17.47 -8.19 -4.65
N ASN A 247 -18.36 -8.82 -3.88
CA ASN A 247 -18.56 -10.27 -3.92
C ASN A 247 -19.58 -10.69 -5.01
N ASP A 248 -20.26 -9.74 -5.63
CA ASP A 248 -21.19 -9.99 -6.73
C ASP A 248 -20.42 -10.09 -8.06
N ASN A 249 -20.43 -11.26 -8.68
CA ASN A 249 -19.74 -11.45 -9.95
C ASN A 249 -20.36 -10.61 -11.09
N SER A 250 -21.62 -10.18 -10.96
CA SER A 250 -22.32 -9.40 -11.98
C SER A 250 -21.76 -7.98 -12.14
N VAL A 251 -21.02 -7.45 -11.16
CA VAL A 251 -20.46 -6.10 -11.24
C VAL A 251 -19.18 -6.01 -12.06
N TYR A 252 -18.55 -7.14 -12.36
CA TYR A 252 -17.30 -7.20 -13.09
C TYR A 252 -17.52 -7.20 -14.61
N LEU A 253 -16.51 -6.70 -15.31
CA LEU A 253 -16.40 -6.80 -16.76
C LEU A 253 -15.96 -8.21 -17.15
N ASN A 254 -16.29 -8.61 -18.36
CA ASN A 254 -15.60 -9.74 -18.99
C ASN A 254 -14.13 -9.39 -19.17
N THR A 255 -13.24 -10.38 -19.08
CA THR A 255 -11.79 -10.21 -19.15
C THR A 255 -11.34 -9.36 -20.35
N ASN A 256 -11.94 -9.59 -21.51
CA ASN A 256 -11.62 -8.90 -22.77
C ASN A 256 -11.95 -7.39 -22.76
N ASN A 257 -12.81 -6.94 -21.83
CA ASN A 257 -13.24 -5.55 -21.71
C ASN A 257 -12.56 -4.82 -20.53
N CYS A 258 -11.65 -5.49 -19.82
CA CYS A 258 -10.93 -4.90 -18.69
C CYS A 258 -9.85 -3.92 -19.14
N ASP A 259 -9.63 -2.86 -18.38
CA ASP A 259 -8.50 -1.94 -18.58
C ASP A 259 -7.23 -2.48 -17.92
N ILE A 260 -6.49 -3.27 -18.70
CA ILE A 260 -5.19 -3.83 -18.33
C ILE A 260 -4.05 -2.79 -18.47
N GLY A 261 -4.32 -1.62 -19.05
CA GLY A 261 -3.41 -0.48 -19.14
C GLY A 261 -2.73 -0.33 -20.51
N ILE A 262 -2.45 0.93 -20.87
CA ILE A 262 -1.89 1.30 -22.19
C ILE A 262 -0.52 0.66 -22.49
N GLY A 263 0.33 0.51 -21.47
CA GLY A 263 1.64 -0.12 -21.64
C GLY A 263 1.54 -1.58 -22.06
N TYR A 264 0.56 -2.31 -21.52
CA TYR A 264 0.27 -3.68 -21.95
C TYR A 264 -0.30 -3.70 -23.37
N ASN A 265 -1.25 -2.82 -23.68
CA ASN A 265 -1.84 -2.74 -25.02
C ASN A 265 -0.78 -2.48 -26.10
N GLN A 266 0.13 -1.54 -25.86
CA GLN A 266 1.25 -1.24 -26.78
C GLN A 266 2.21 -2.41 -26.90
N ALA A 267 2.60 -3.03 -25.78
CA ALA A 267 3.47 -4.19 -25.80
C ALA A 267 2.81 -5.36 -26.57
N SER A 268 1.51 -5.59 -26.38
CA SER A 268 0.76 -6.67 -27.03
C SER A 268 0.62 -6.48 -28.54
N LEU A 269 0.73 -5.26 -29.06
CA LEU A 269 0.77 -5.00 -30.50
C LEU A 269 2.14 -5.31 -31.09
N ASN A 270 3.20 -5.02 -30.33
CA ASN A 270 4.59 -5.23 -30.78
C ASN A 270 5.07 -6.68 -30.61
N ILE A 271 4.46 -7.40 -29.67
CA ILE A 271 4.81 -8.78 -29.32
C ILE A 271 3.77 -9.72 -29.92
N ASN A 272 4.21 -10.64 -30.77
CA ASN A 272 3.33 -11.65 -31.38
C ASN A 272 2.94 -12.74 -30.37
N LEU A 273 2.06 -12.42 -29.43
CA LEU A 273 1.47 -13.37 -28.49
C LEU A 273 0.34 -14.15 -29.15
N SER A 274 0.28 -15.46 -28.92
CA SER A 274 -0.88 -16.25 -29.30
C SER A 274 -2.14 -15.74 -28.56
N SER A 275 -3.30 -15.89 -29.18
CA SER A 275 -4.60 -15.52 -28.59
C SER A 275 -4.85 -16.23 -27.25
N GLU A 276 -4.40 -17.47 -27.13
CA GLU A 276 -4.46 -18.27 -25.91
C GLU A 276 -3.61 -17.65 -24.79
N ASN A 277 -2.34 -17.34 -25.06
CA ASN A 277 -1.45 -16.71 -24.08
C ASN A 277 -1.96 -15.33 -23.65
N LYS A 278 -2.47 -14.55 -24.59
CA LYS A 278 -3.11 -13.26 -24.31
C LYS A 278 -4.27 -13.42 -23.32
N THR A 279 -5.20 -14.31 -23.62
CA THR A 279 -6.36 -14.60 -22.76
C THR A 279 -5.93 -15.07 -21.38
N TYR A 280 -4.90 -15.92 -21.31
CA TYR A 280 -4.35 -16.44 -20.07
C TYR A 280 -3.72 -15.33 -19.20
N VAL A 281 -2.92 -14.45 -19.80
CA VAL A 281 -2.32 -13.30 -19.11
C VAL A 281 -3.39 -12.36 -18.57
N GLU A 282 -4.37 -11.99 -19.40
CA GLU A 282 -5.46 -11.08 -19.02
C GLU A 282 -6.35 -11.67 -17.93
N THR A 283 -6.62 -12.98 -17.97
CA THR A 283 -7.40 -13.67 -16.93
C THR A 283 -6.69 -13.65 -15.58
N ARG A 284 -5.37 -13.92 -15.56
CA ARG A 284 -4.58 -13.83 -14.32
C ARG A 284 -4.49 -12.40 -13.80
N ALA A 285 -4.35 -11.41 -14.68
CA ALA A 285 -4.37 -10.01 -14.30
C ALA A 285 -5.73 -9.60 -13.68
N PHE A 286 -6.83 -10.02 -14.29
CA PHE A 286 -8.17 -9.82 -13.73
C PHE A 286 -8.29 -10.44 -12.34
N ASN A 287 -7.90 -11.70 -12.18
CA ASN A 287 -7.95 -12.41 -10.91
C ASN A 287 -7.07 -11.75 -9.85
N PHE A 288 -5.86 -11.29 -10.21
CA PHE A 288 -4.97 -10.53 -9.34
C PHE A 288 -5.65 -9.26 -8.81
N ILE A 289 -6.24 -8.44 -9.70
CA ILE A 289 -6.89 -7.18 -9.30
C ILE A 289 -8.13 -7.46 -8.44
N LYS A 290 -8.92 -8.48 -8.79
CA LYS A 290 -10.10 -8.88 -8.04
C LYS A 290 -9.75 -9.37 -6.63
N GLU A 291 -8.77 -10.26 -6.52
CA GLU A 291 -8.26 -10.76 -5.24
C GLU A 291 -7.70 -9.61 -4.41
N LEU A 292 -6.94 -8.69 -5.01
CA LEU A 292 -6.40 -7.52 -4.33
C LEU A 292 -7.51 -6.64 -3.74
N LEU A 293 -8.57 -6.34 -4.50
CA LEU A 293 -9.71 -5.59 -4.01
C LEU A 293 -10.40 -6.30 -2.82
N GLN A 294 -10.56 -7.62 -2.90
CA GLN A 294 -11.19 -8.41 -1.84
C GLN A 294 -10.32 -8.45 -0.58
N GLU A 295 -9.02 -8.63 -0.74
CA GLU A 295 -8.06 -8.68 0.36
C GLU A 295 -7.87 -7.31 1.03
N ILE A 296 -7.97 -6.20 0.26
CA ILE A 296 -8.06 -4.85 0.80
C ILE A 296 -9.33 -4.72 1.64
N LYS A 297 -10.51 -5.07 1.11
CA LYS A 297 -11.78 -5.01 1.86
C LYS A 297 -11.70 -5.77 3.19
N LYS A 298 -11.17 -7.01 3.18
CA LYS A 298 -11.05 -7.84 4.39
C LYS A 298 -10.18 -7.22 5.48
N ARG A 299 -9.26 -6.32 5.11
CA ARG A 299 -8.26 -5.74 6.02
C ARG A 299 -8.49 -4.27 6.33
N LEU A 300 -9.42 -3.61 5.64
CA LEU A 300 -9.82 -2.27 6.00
C LEU A 300 -10.51 -2.28 7.38
N PRO A 301 -10.30 -1.22 8.18
CA PRO A 301 -10.90 -1.12 9.50
C PRO A 301 -12.44 -1.17 9.45
N ASP A 302 -13.08 -1.83 10.41
CA ASP A 302 -14.54 -1.81 10.52
C ASP A 302 -15.06 -0.40 10.88
N ASN A 303 -14.22 0.43 11.50
CA ASN A 303 -14.51 1.83 11.86
C ASN A 303 -14.15 2.82 10.73
N LEU A 304 -14.23 2.43 9.45
CA LEU A 304 -14.02 3.34 8.31
C LEU A 304 -14.88 4.62 8.38
N GLU A 305 -16.11 4.52 8.88
CA GLU A 305 -16.97 5.70 9.09
C GLU A 305 -16.38 6.70 10.09
N PHE A 306 -15.66 6.21 11.11
CA PHE A 306 -14.93 7.08 12.05
C PHE A 306 -13.85 7.88 11.32
N PHE A 307 -13.08 7.23 10.44
CA PHE A 307 -12.07 7.92 9.63
C PHE A 307 -12.67 8.89 8.62
N LYS A 308 -13.83 8.56 8.02
CA LYS A 308 -14.59 9.47 7.16
C LYS A 308 -15.06 10.72 7.92
N LYS A 309 -15.49 10.56 9.18
CA LYS A 309 -15.86 11.68 10.05
C LYS A 309 -14.67 12.58 10.42
N LEU A 310 -13.46 12.02 10.56
CA LEU A 310 -12.24 12.79 10.82
C LEU A 310 -11.89 13.79 9.70
N GLN A 311 -12.42 13.61 8.49
CA GLN A 311 -12.19 14.53 7.37
C GLN A 311 -12.68 15.96 7.64
N LEU A 312 -13.71 16.08 8.49
CA LEU A 312 -14.26 17.37 8.93
C LEU A 312 -13.26 18.19 9.74
N PHE A 313 -12.25 17.54 10.33
CA PHE A 313 -11.16 18.18 11.05
C PHE A 313 -9.92 18.43 10.18
N SER A 314 -10.00 18.21 8.86
CA SER A 314 -8.90 18.57 7.96
C SER A 314 -8.69 20.09 7.95
N PRO A 315 -7.44 20.58 7.82
CA PRO A 315 -7.20 22.03 7.70
C PRO A 315 -8.02 22.69 6.60
N ALA A 316 -8.25 21.99 5.48
CA ALA A 316 -9.04 22.49 4.37
C ALA A 316 -10.53 22.68 4.71
N GLN A 317 -11.11 21.80 5.54
CA GLN A 317 -12.50 21.92 5.99
C GLN A 317 -12.61 22.92 7.15
N CYS A 318 -11.73 22.81 8.13
CA CYS A 318 -11.70 23.65 9.32
C CYS A 318 -11.53 25.14 9.02
N LEU A 319 -10.64 25.49 8.08
CA LEU A 319 -10.32 26.88 7.73
C LEU A 319 -11.22 27.44 6.62
N ASN A 320 -12.21 26.66 6.15
CA ASN A 320 -13.21 27.15 5.22
C ASN A 320 -14.12 28.17 5.92
N GLN A 321 -14.48 29.26 5.24
CA GLN A 321 -15.44 30.24 5.77
C GLN A 321 -16.85 29.65 5.94
N LEU A 322 -17.16 28.59 5.18
CA LEU A 322 -18.40 27.82 5.26
C LEU A 322 -18.12 26.44 5.90
N ASN A 323 -17.31 26.41 6.96
CA ASN A 323 -17.02 25.17 7.66
C ASN A 323 -18.29 24.60 8.34
N THR A 324 -18.22 23.32 8.71
CA THR A 324 -19.32 22.63 9.38
C THR A 324 -19.67 23.33 10.70
N PRO A 325 -20.96 23.61 10.98
CA PRO A 325 -21.39 24.16 12.27
C PRO A 325 -20.90 23.28 13.41
N PHE A 326 -20.54 23.88 14.55
CA PHE A 326 -20.02 23.14 15.70
C PHE A 326 -20.94 21.98 16.09
N ILE A 327 -22.25 22.21 16.19
CA ILE A 327 -23.24 21.18 16.57
C ILE A 327 -23.27 19.95 15.64
N ASP A 328 -22.85 20.10 14.39
CA ASP A 328 -22.83 19.03 13.38
C ASP A 328 -21.48 18.29 13.34
N LEU A 329 -20.49 18.72 14.15
CA LEU A 329 -19.19 18.06 14.20
C LEU A 329 -19.29 16.67 14.86
N PRO A 330 -18.52 15.71 14.35
CA PRO A 330 -18.49 14.39 14.93
C PRO A 330 -17.72 14.39 16.26
N PHE A 331 -18.07 13.44 17.11
CA PHE A 331 -17.39 13.14 18.37
C PHE A 331 -17.51 14.15 19.51
N ILE A 332 -18.21 15.27 19.34
CA ILE A 332 -18.46 16.24 20.43
C ILE A 332 -19.02 15.54 21.67
N ASN A 333 -20.12 14.80 21.50
CA ASN A 333 -20.79 14.09 22.60
C ASN A 333 -20.03 12.83 23.07
N ILE A 334 -18.89 12.51 22.46
CA ILE A 334 -18.12 11.29 22.74
C ILE A 334 -16.86 11.62 23.55
N PHE A 335 -16.18 12.73 23.24
CA PHE A 335 -14.89 13.06 23.83
C PHE A 335 -14.86 14.38 24.61
N LEU A 336 -15.87 15.25 24.49
CA LEU A 336 -15.92 16.51 25.22
C LEU A 336 -16.77 16.39 26.48
N ASN A 337 -16.27 16.98 27.58
CA ASN A 337 -17.07 17.17 28.78
C ASN A 337 -18.05 18.32 28.57
N GLN A 338 -19.22 18.25 29.23
CA GLN A 338 -20.23 19.31 29.15
C GLN A 338 -19.70 20.69 29.56
N SER A 339 -18.76 20.73 30.50
CA SER A 339 -18.11 21.98 30.95
C SER A 339 -17.30 22.67 29.85
N ASP A 340 -16.79 21.91 28.88
CA ASP A 340 -15.82 22.40 27.90
C ASP A 340 -16.51 22.80 26.58
N LEU A 341 -17.76 22.41 26.38
CA LEU A 341 -18.50 22.61 25.12
C LEU A 341 -18.49 24.08 24.66
N VAL A 342 -18.85 25.00 25.56
CA VAL A 342 -18.93 26.44 25.23
C VAL A 342 -17.55 27.00 24.85
N LEU A 343 -16.50 26.55 25.54
CA LEU A 343 -15.13 26.98 25.26
C LEU A 343 -14.67 26.48 23.89
N VAL A 344 -14.89 25.19 23.59
CA VAL A 344 -14.47 24.57 22.33
C VAL A 344 -15.28 25.11 21.14
N GLU A 345 -16.59 25.35 21.31
CA GLU A 345 -17.42 26.01 20.29
C GLU A 345 -16.86 27.40 19.96
N THR A 346 -16.56 28.20 20.98
CA THR A 346 -15.95 29.52 20.79
C THR A 346 -14.60 29.44 20.06
N GLN A 347 -13.80 28.40 20.32
CA GLN A 347 -12.53 28.18 19.61
C GLN A 347 -12.75 27.77 18.15
N TRP A 348 -13.74 26.92 17.89
CA TRP A 348 -14.11 26.48 16.54
C TRP A 348 -14.57 27.64 15.66
N ASP A 349 -15.44 28.51 16.18
CA ASP A 349 -15.96 29.66 15.43
C ASP A 349 -14.86 30.68 15.11
N LYS A 350 -13.87 30.83 16.00
CA LYS A 350 -12.74 31.74 15.79
C LYS A 350 -11.69 31.20 14.84
N LEU A 351 -11.68 29.91 14.56
CA LEU A 351 -10.58 29.20 13.90
C LEU A 351 -10.16 29.81 12.56
N SER A 352 -11.13 30.29 11.76
CA SER A 352 -10.90 30.93 10.46
C SER A 352 -10.38 32.37 10.55
N THR A 353 -10.53 33.00 11.72
CA THR A 353 -10.10 34.38 12.00
C THR A 353 -8.77 34.46 12.75
N VAL A 354 -8.26 33.33 13.24
CA VAL A 354 -6.96 33.26 13.92
C VAL A 354 -5.84 33.55 12.92
N THR A 355 -4.95 34.49 13.27
CA THR A 355 -3.71 34.73 12.51
C THR A 355 -2.67 33.67 12.90
N TRP A 356 -2.75 32.49 12.27
CA TRP A 356 -1.91 31.33 12.60
C TRP A 356 -0.40 31.59 12.54
N LYS A 357 0.05 32.56 11.74
CA LYS A 357 1.46 33.00 11.68
C LYS A 357 2.02 33.49 13.02
N MET A 358 1.16 33.95 13.95
CA MET A 358 1.60 34.37 15.28
C MET A 358 1.80 33.19 16.25
N TYR A 359 1.24 32.02 15.93
CA TYR A 359 1.22 30.84 16.80
C TYR A 359 2.11 29.71 16.29
N LEU A 360 2.25 29.60 14.97
CA LEU A 360 3.17 28.70 14.31
C LEU A 360 4.43 29.51 14.01
N ASN A 361 5.42 29.47 14.90
CA ASN A 361 6.75 29.98 14.59
C ASN A 361 7.23 29.25 13.33
N GLU A 362 7.27 29.95 12.20
CA GLU A 362 7.97 29.49 11.00
C GLU A 362 9.47 29.45 11.34
N ASN A 363 9.98 28.24 11.61
CA ASN A 363 11.39 27.90 11.49
C ASN A 363 11.53 26.89 10.35
#